data_AF-A7H170-F1
#
_entry.id   AF-A7H170-F1
#
_cell.length_a   1.000
_cell.length_b   1.000
_cell.length_c   1.000
_cell.angle_alpha   90.00
_cell.angle_beta   90.00
_cell.angle_gamma   90.00
#
_symmetry.space_group_name_H-M   'P 1'
#
loop_
_entity.id
_entity.type
_entity.pdbx_description
1 polymer ?
#
loop_
_entity_poly.entity_id
_entity_poly.type
_entity_poly.pdbx_seq_one_letter_code
_entity_poly.pdbx_strand_id
1 'polypeptide(L)' 'MKLGKKLWLVIAIKLIIMFGILKIFLFNETLNTKFETNEEKSDFVINSLTKE' A
#
# COMPACT_ATOMS: atom_id res chain seq x y z
N MET A 1 -27.13 19.44 14.96
CA MET A 1 -26.45 18.20 14.49
C MET A 1 -25.76 18.40 13.13
N LYS A 2 -24.72 19.24 13.03
CA LYS A 2 -24.00 19.50 11.75
C LYS A 2 -22.47 19.45 11.88
N LEU A 3 -21.92 19.60 13.09
CA LEU A 3 -20.47 19.57 13.33
C LEU A 3 -19.85 18.17 13.13
N GLY A 4 -20.56 17.08 13.47
CA GLY A 4 -20.02 15.73 13.39
C GLY A 4 -19.68 15.25 11.97
N LYS A 5 -20.53 15.58 10.96
CA LYS A 5 -20.28 15.17 9.57
C LYS A 5 -19.05 15.85 8.96
N LYS A 6 -18.84 17.13 9.26
CA LYS A 6 -17.64 17.87 8.83
C LYS A 6 -16.38 17.26 9.41
N LEU A 7 -16.41 16.93 10.70
CA LEU A 7 -15.25 16.32 11.38
C LEU A 7 -14.94 14.91 10.84
N TRP A 8 -15.98 14.11 10.61
CA TRP A 8 -15.83 12.78 10.02
C TRP A 8 -15.26 12.81 8.60
N LEU A 9 -15.67 13.78 7.78
CA LEU A 9 -15.11 13.99 6.45
C LEU A 9 -13.61 14.34 6.49
N VAL A 10 -13.18 15.18 7.44
CA VAL A 10 -11.76 15.51 7.63
C VAL A 10 -10.95 14.27 8.06
N ILE A 11 -11.50 13.46 8.97
CA ILE A 11 -10.87 12.22 9.43
C ILE A 11 -10.76 11.21 8.28
N ALA A 12 -11.81 11.03 7.48
CA ALA A 12 -11.80 10.13 6.33
C ALA A 12 -10.74 10.54 5.30
N ILE A 13 -10.65 11.84 4.98
CA ILE A 13 -9.60 12.37 4.10
C ILE A 13 -8.21 12.09 4.66
N LYS A 14 -8.00 12.33 5.96
CA LYS A 14 -6.71 12.08 6.61
C LYS A 14 -6.32 10.60 6.58
N LEU A 15 -7.28 9.69 6.77
CA LEU A 15 -7.07 8.25 6.69
C LEU A 15 -6.74 7.80 5.26
N ILE A 16 -7.42 8.33 4.25
CA ILE A 16 -7.12 8.06 2.83
C ILE A 16 -5.71 8.52 2.48
N ILE A 17 -5.32 9.72 2.91
CA ILE A 17 -3.98 10.27 2.67
C ILE A 17 -2.92 9.42 3.38
N MET A 18 -3.13 9.05 4.64
CA MET A 18 -2.18 8.23 5.41
C MET A 18 -2.04 6.83 4.81
N PHE A 19 -3.15 6.21 4.40
CA PHE A 19 -3.14 4.92 3.70
C PHE A 19 -2.50 5.02 2.32
N GLY A 20 -2.74 6.12 1.60
CA GLY A 20 -2.14 6.41 0.31
C GLY A 20 -0.62 6.56 0.39
N ILE A 21 -0.11 7.30 1.38
CA ILE A 21 1.32 7.46 1.62
C ILE A 21 1.94 6.14 2.06
N LEU A 22 1.31 5.40 2.98
CA LEU A 22 1.81 4.10 3.39
C LEU A 22 1.82 3.11 2.22
N LYS A 23 0.80 3.17 1.34
CA LYS A 23 0.75 2.36 0.12
C LYS A 23 1.82 2.79 -0.87
N ILE A 24 2.02 4.09 -1.12
CA ILE A 24 3.06 4.55 -2.05
C ILE A 24 4.45 4.21 -1.49
N PHE A 25 4.68 4.37 -0.19
CA PHE A 25 5.95 4.11 0.44
C PHE A 25 6.24 2.60 0.53
N LEU A 26 5.32 1.79 1.09
CA LEU A 26 5.49 0.34 1.11
C LEU A 26 5.54 -0.25 -0.31
N PHE A 27 4.60 0.07 -1.20
CA PHE A 27 4.53 -0.62 -2.48
C PHE A 27 5.55 -0.09 -3.50
N ASN A 28 5.87 1.21 -3.51
CA ASN A 28 6.87 1.73 -4.44
C ASN A 28 8.30 1.38 -3.99
N GLU A 29 8.59 1.49 -2.68
CA GLU A 29 9.93 1.17 -2.14
C GLU A 29 10.17 -0.34 -1.98
N THR A 30 9.13 -1.15 -1.71
CA THR A 30 9.28 -2.62 -1.56
C THR A 30 9.09 -3.39 -2.86
N LEU A 31 8.25 -2.94 -3.81
CA LEU A 31 7.89 -3.76 -4.98
C LEU A 31 8.52 -3.28 -6.29
N ASN A 32 8.50 -1.99 -6.57
CA ASN A 32 9.02 -1.47 -7.84
C ASN A 32 10.54 -1.26 -7.84
N THR A 33 11.14 -0.97 -6.68
CA THR A 33 12.59 -0.72 -6.59
C THR A 33 13.42 -2.02 -6.57
N LYS A 34 12.79 -3.19 -6.39
CA LYS A 34 13.47 -4.50 -6.37
C LYS A 34 13.07 -5.45 -7.50
N PHE A 35 11.97 -5.19 -8.21
CA PHE A 35 11.50 -6.02 -9.33
C PHE A 35 10.84 -5.13 -10.39
N GLU A 36 11.55 -4.92 -11.51
CA GLU A 36 11.07 -4.12 -12.66
C GLU A 36 9.88 -4.79 -13.39
N THR A 37 9.70 -6.10 -13.22
CA THR A 37 8.65 -6.87 -13.89
C THR A 37 7.79 -7.62 -12.87
N ASN A 38 6.46 -7.50 -13.00
CA ASN A 38 5.49 -8.22 -12.16
C ASN A 38 5.68 -9.76 -12.21
N GLU A 39 6.26 -10.26 -13.30
CA GLU A 39 6.57 -11.66 -13.55
C GLU A 39 7.71 -12.18 -12.64
N GLU A 40 8.84 -11.47 -12.60
CA GLU A 40 9.99 -11.83 -11.74
C GLU A 40 9.65 -11.83 -10.25
N LYS A 41 8.78 -10.91 -9.83
CA LYS A 41 8.30 -10.86 -8.45
C LYS A 41 7.44 -12.09 -8.11
N SER A 42 6.60 -12.54 -9.05
CA SER A 42 5.75 -13.71 -8.84
C SER A 42 6.58 -14.99 -8.71
N ASP A 43 7.59 -15.15 -9.57
CA ASP A 43 8.51 -16.29 -9.53
C ASP A 43 9.36 -16.31 -8.25
N PHE A 44 9.84 -15.15 -7.79
CA PHE A 44 10.62 -15.07 -6.55
C PHE A 44 9.78 -15.46 -5.32
N VAL A 45 8.52 -15.03 -5.25
CA VAL A 45 7.61 -15.37 -4.13
C VAL A 45 7.23 -16.85 -4.16
N ILE A 46 6.91 -17.41 -5.34
CA ILE A 46 6.61 -18.84 -5.48
C ILE A 46 7.82 -19.69 -5.10
N ASN A 47 9.01 -19.32 -5.55
CA ASN A 47 10.24 -20.01 -5.20
C ASN A 47 10.57 -19.90 -3.70
N SER A 48 10.29 -18.76 -3.06
CA SER A 48 10.51 -18.55 -1.63
C SER A 48 9.50 -19.27 -0.74
N LEU A 49 8.26 -19.49 -1.22
CA LEU A 49 7.22 -20.26 -0.53
C LEU A 49 7.35 -21.78 -0.76
N THR A 50 8.08 -22.18 -1.79
CA THR A 50 8.34 -23.60 -2.12
C THR A 50 9.64 -24.10 -1.50
N LYS A 51 10.60 -23.21 -1.23
CA LYS A 51 11.78 -23.51 -0.39
C LYS A 51 11.40 -23.40 1.09
N GLU A 52 10.86 -24.50 1.61
CA GLU A 52 10.72 -24.89 3.04
C GLU A 52 10.23 -23.83 4.04
#